data_AF-A0A0F9DU79-F1
#
_entry.id   AF-A0A0F9DU79-F1
#
_cell.length_a   1.000
_cell.length_b   1.000
_cell.length_c   1.000
_cell.angle_alpha   90.00
_cell.angle_beta   90.00
_cell.angle_gamma   90.00
#
_symmetry.space_group_name_H-M   'P 1'
#
loop_
_entity.id
_entity.type
_entity.pdbx_description
1 polymer ?
#
loop_
_entity_poly.entity_id
_entity_poly.type
_entity_poly.pdbx_seq_one_letter_code
_entity_poly.pdbx_strand_id
1 'polypeptide(L)'
;KKHGEATLSGDSNIANKSYDNLINSKEKLFAHGNCGKKNLIELLNHENDSVRLWAATHCLHVDAPLAIEALRALAESDSILGFSASMVIEEYNKGNI
;
A
#
# COMPACT_ATOMS: atom_id res chain seq x y z
N LYS A 1 -12.84 23.26 -18.76
CA LYS A 1 -12.88 21.80 -18.50
C LYS A 1 -12.75 21.64 -16.99
N LYS A 2 -13.76 21.01 -16.37
CA LYS A 2 -14.16 21.21 -14.97
C LYS A 2 -13.14 20.67 -13.97
N HIS A 3 -12.84 21.52 -12.99
CA HIS A 3 -12.09 21.26 -11.78
C HIS A 3 -12.79 20.21 -10.90
N GLY A 4 -12.01 19.30 -10.31
CA GLY A 4 -11.98 19.11 -8.85
C GLY A 4 -13.28 18.79 -8.11
N GLU A 5 -14.17 17.96 -8.66
CA GLU A 5 -15.35 17.48 -7.94
C GLU A 5 -15.38 15.94 -7.93
N ALA A 6 -14.66 15.35 -6.98
CA ALA A 6 -14.99 14.05 -6.39
C ALA A 6 -14.22 13.83 -5.08
N THR A 7 -14.25 14.82 -4.18
CA THR A 7 -14.08 14.58 -2.74
C THR A 7 -15.36 13.90 -2.23
N LEU A 8 -15.54 12.62 -2.58
CA LEU A 8 -16.54 11.72 -1.98
C LEU A 8 -15.77 10.88 -0.96
N SER A 9 -15.51 11.35 0.27
CA SER A 9 -16.49 11.34 1.37
C SER A 9 -17.37 10.08 1.30
N GLY A 10 -17.09 8.98 1.99
CA GLY A 10 -16.11 8.79 3.04
C GLY A 10 -16.27 7.37 3.59
N ASP A 11 -15.35 6.49 3.21
CA ASP A 11 -15.22 5.16 3.82
C ASP A 11 -14.12 5.12 4.90
N SER A 12 -13.96 6.25 5.59
CA SER A 12 -13.09 6.41 6.75
C SER A 12 -13.48 5.46 7.91
N ASN A 13 -14.69 4.88 7.88
CA ASN A 13 -15.17 3.95 8.91
C ASN A 13 -14.97 2.47 8.52
N ILE A 14 -15.00 2.12 7.23
CA ILE A 14 -14.73 0.75 6.76
C ILE A 14 -13.22 0.48 6.74
N ALA A 15 -12.42 1.51 6.43
CA ALA A 15 -10.97 1.43 6.51
C ALA A 15 -10.47 1.11 7.92
N ASN A 16 -11.00 1.74 8.98
CA ASN A 16 -10.43 1.64 10.33
C ASN A 16 -10.46 0.21 10.93
N LYS A 17 -11.54 -0.55 10.75
CA LYS A 17 -11.65 -1.88 11.41
C LYS A 17 -10.78 -2.95 10.74
N SER A 18 -10.65 -2.89 9.42
CA SER A 18 -9.72 -3.75 8.67
C SER A 18 -8.28 -3.27 8.84
N TYR A 19 -8.05 -1.96 8.91
CA TYR A 19 -6.76 -1.35 9.19
C TYR A 19 -6.22 -1.74 10.57
N ASP A 20 -7.05 -1.76 11.62
CA ASP A 20 -6.64 -2.19 12.98
C ASP A 20 -6.21 -3.66 13.02
N ASN A 21 -6.94 -4.54 12.32
CA ASN A 21 -6.54 -5.95 12.20
C ASN A 21 -5.25 -6.12 11.40
N LEU A 22 -5.06 -5.29 10.38
CA LEU A 22 -3.88 -5.28 9.51
C LEU A 22 -2.64 -4.71 10.25
N ILE A 23 -2.82 -3.68 11.09
CA ILE A 23 -1.80 -3.12 12.00
C ILE A 23 -1.43 -4.11 13.11
N ASN A 24 -2.39 -4.78 13.73
CA ASN A 24 -2.09 -5.82 14.74
C ASN A 24 -1.37 -7.04 14.13
N SER A 25 -1.69 -7.37 12.87
CA SER A 25 -0.99 -8.43 12.13
C SER A 25 0.42 -7.97 11.71
N LYS A 26 0.59 -6.68 11.37
CA LYS A 26 1.88 -6.04 11.09
C LYS A 26 2.86 -6.19 12.25
N GLU A 27 2.48 -5.82 13.47
CA GLU A 27 3.39 -5.89 14.63
C GLU A 27 3.92 -7.30 14.85
N LYS A 28 3.07 -8.32 14.63
CA LYS A 28 3.45 -9.73 14.73
C LYS A 28 4.36 -10.19 13.59
N LEU A 29 4.14 -9.69 12.37
CA LEU A 29 4.94 -10.03 11.19
C LEU A 29 6.34 -9.41 11.25
N PHE A 30 6.45 -8.12 11.62
CA PHE A 30 7.75 -7.43 11.73
C PHE A 30 8.59 -7.90 12.91
N ALA A 31 7.98 -8.45 13.96
CA ALA A 31 8.68 -9.06 15.10
C ALA A 31 9.46 -10.35 14.77
N HIS A 32 9.37 -10.87 13.54
CA HIS A 32 9.98 -12.15 13.14
C HIS A 32 11.15 -12.04 12.14
N GLY A 33 11.76 -10.87 11.98
CA GLY A 33 12.99 -10.72 11.19
C GLY A 33 12.80 -11.15 9.73
N ASN A 34 13.68 -12.02 9.20
CA ASN A 34 13.60 -12.49 7.80
C ASN A 34 12.28 -13.21 7.45
N CYS A 35 11.60 -13.83 8.42
CA CYS A 35 10.29 -14.45 8.18
C CYS A 35 9.22 -13.37 7.90
N GLY A 36 9.31 -12.21 8.55
CA GLY A 36 8.42 -11.07 8.30
C GLY A 36 8.54 -10.53 6.89
N LYS A 37 9.77 -10.43 6.37
CA LYS A 37 10.05 -9.98 4.99
C LYS A 37 9.43 -10.90 3.94
N LYS A 38 9.55 -12.22 4.12
CA LYS A 38 8.97 -13.20 3.18
C LYS A 38 7.45 -13.11 3.14
N ASN A 39 6.79 -13.04 4.30
CA ASN A 39 5.34 -12.87 4.37
C ASN A 39 4.89 -11.55 3.72
N LEU A 40 5.66 -10.47 3.88
CA LEU A 40 5.35 -9.17 3.26
C LEU A 40 5.40 -9.24 1.73
N ILE A 41 6.37 -9.99 1.17
CA ILE A 41 6.48 -10.23 -0.27
C ILE A 41 5.29 -11.07 -0.78
N GLU A 42 4.87 -12.09 -0.03
CA GLU A 42 3.69 -12.90 -0.39
C GLU A 42 2.41 -12.05 -0.48
N LEU A 43 2.27 -11.05 0.40
CA LEU A 43 1.12 -10.12 0.40
C LEU A 43 1.08 -9.18 -0.82
N LEU A 44 2.18 -9.04 -1.57
CA LEU A 44 2.17 -8.28 -2.84
C LEU A 44 1.28 -8.93 -3.90
N ASN A 45 0.94 -10.21 -3.74
CA ASN A 45 0.06 -10.94 -4.65
C ASN A 45 -1.33 -11.18 -4.07
N HIS A 46 -1.68 -10.52 -2.97
CA HIS A 46 -2.98 -10.69 -2.32
C HIS A 46 -4.13 -10.21 -3.22
N GLU A 47 -5.29 -10.88 -3.17
CA GLU A 47 -6.46 -10.54 -4.00
C GLU A 47 -6.98 -9.11 -3.76
N ASN A 48 -6.81 -8.61 -2.53
CA ASN A 48 -7.25 -7.28 -2.11
C ASN A 48 -6.20 -6.20 -2.42
N ASP A 49 -6.57 -5.25 -3.29
CA ASP A 49 -5.73 -4.13 -3.73
C ASP A 49 -5.22 -3.24 -2.58
N SER A 50 -6.03 -3.04 -1.53
CA SER A 50 -5.60 -2.26 -0.36
C SER A 50 -4.50 -2.98 0.43
N VAL A 51 -4.57 -4.31 0.50
CA VAL A 51 -3.51 -5.13 1.11
C VAL A 51 -2.24 -5.07 0.26
N ARG A 52 -2.35 -5.18 -1.06
CA ARG A 52 -1.21 -5.04 -1.97
C ARG A 52 -0.55 -3.68 -1.86
N LEU A 53 -1.35 -2.60 -1.86
CA LEU A 53 -0.85 -1.22 -1.72
C LEU A 53 -0.03 -1.07 -0.44
N TRP A 54 -0.60 -1.49 0.69
CA TRP A 54 0.07 -1.42 1.98
C TRP A 54 1.35 -2.26 2.01
N ALA A 55 1.27 -3.51 1.57
CA ALA A 55 2.44 -4.41 1.55
C ALA A 55 3.56 -3.82 0.69
N ALA A 56 3.22 -3.27 -0.48
CA ALA A 56 4.18 -2.65 -1.38
C ALA A 56 4.82 -1.41 -0.77
N THR A 57 4.06 -0.53 -0.10
CA THR A 57 4.62 0.61 0.62
C THR A 57 5.65 0.18 1.67
N HIS A 58 5.37 -0.86 2.46
CA HIS A 58 6.32 -1.34 3.48
C HIS A 58 7.50 -2.11 2.88
N CYS A 59 7.32 -2.74 1.72
CA CYS A 59 8.41 -3.40 0.99
C CYS A 59 9.42 -2.40 0.43
N LEU A 60 9.13 -1.09 0.35
CA LEU A 60 10.08 -0.09 -0.17
C LEU A 60 11.42 -0.09 0.59
N HIS A 61 11.42 -0.34 1.90
CA HIS A 61 12.64 -0.41 2.72
C HIS A 61 13.29 -1.80 2.77
N VAL A 62 12.67 -2.79 2.15
CA VAL A 62 13.12 -4.19 2.17
C VAL A 62 13.66 -4.59 0.79
N ASP A 63 12.86 -4.33 -0.25
CA ASP A 63 13.14 -4.62 -1.65
C ASP A 63 12.41 -3.57 -2.51
N ALA A 64 13.06 -2.42 -2.70
CA ALA A 64 12.48 -1.29 -3.42
C ALA A 64 12.11 -1.61 -4.88
N PRO A 65 12.93 -2.33 -5.67
CA PRO A 65 12.55 -2.73 -7.02
C PRO A 65 11.21 -3.49 -7.07
N LEU A 66 11.06 -4.51 -6.22
CA LEU A 66 9.85 -5.32 -6.16
C LEU A 66 8.63 -4.52 -5.69
N ALA A 67 8.82 -3.67 -4.68
CA ALA A 67 7.77 -2.78 -4.17
C ALA A 67 7.28 -1.80 -5.25
N ILE A 68 8.19 -1.18 -5.98
CA ILE A 68 7.86 -0.22 -7.04
C ILE A 68 7.10 -0.91 -8.18
N GLU A 69 7.46 -2.14 -8.54
CA GLU A 69 6.71 -2.91 -9.54
C GLU A 69 5.26 -3.14 -9.11
N ALA A 70 5.04 -3.58 -7.87
CA ALA A 70 3.70 -3.79 -7.33
C ALA A 70 2.89 -2.48 -7.24
N LEU A 71 3.51 -1.38 -6.82
CA LEU A 71 2.87 -0.06 -6.79
C LEU A 71 2.52 0.44 -8.19
N ARG A 72 3.38 0.21 -9.19
CA ARG A 72 3.09 0.59 -10.58
C ARG A 72 1.89 -0.17 -11.13
N ALA A 73 1.80 -1.48 -10.87
CA ALA A 73 0.65 -2.27 -11.28
C ALA A 73 -0.66 -1.75 -10.67
N LEU A 74 -0.64 -1.30 -9.41
CA LEU A 74 -1.80 -0.68 -8.77
C LEU A 74 -2.14 0.70 -9.36
N ALA A 75 -1.11 1.48 -9.71
CA ALA A 75 -1.22 2.80 -10.29
C ALA A 75 -1.83 2.82 -11.70
N GLU A 76 -1.87 1.69 -12.40
CA GLU A 76 -2.56 1.55 -13.68
C GLU A 76 -4.09 1.65 -13.55
N SER A 77 -4.65 1.49 -12.34
CA SER A 77 -6.08 1.67 -12.09
C SER A 77 -6.44 3.14 -11.85
N ASP A 78 -7.55 3.61 -12.43
CA ASP A 78 -8.16 4.92 -12.13
C ASP A 78 -8.86 4.96 -10.75
N SER A 79 -8.57 4.01 -9.87
CA SER A 79 -9.14 3.93 -8.54
C SER A 79 -8.44 4.87 -7.55
N ILE A 80 -9.07 5.13 -6.41
CA ILE A 80 -8.44 5.87 -5.31
C ILE A 80 -7.14 5.18 -4.81
N LEU A 81 -7.08 3.85 -4.93
CA LEU A 81 -5.90 3.07 -4.57
C LEU A 81 -4.79 3.23 -5.62
N GLY A 82 -5.12 3.31 -6.91
CA GLY A 82 -4.14 3.58 -7.97
C GLY A 82 -3.57 5.00 -7.88
N PHE A 83 -4.41 5.99 -7.56
CA PHE A 83 -3.94 7.33 -7.23
C PHE A 83 -3.01 7.31 -6.01
N SER A 84 -3.39 6.59 -4.95
CA SER A 84 -2.56 6.45 -3.74
C SER A 84 -1.21 5.78 -4.04
N ALA A 85 -1.19 4.73 -4.88
CA ALA A 85 0.02 4.06 -5.30
C ALA A 85 0.98 4.99 -6.05
N SER A 86 0.44 5.84 -6.93
CA SER A 86 1.21 6.86 -7.65
C SER A 86 1.84 7.87 -6.68
N MET A 87 1.07 8.35 -5.71
CA MET A 87 1.57 9.27 -4.67
C MET A 87 2.68 8.63 -3.83
N VAL A 88 2.55 7.35 -3.45
CA VAL A 88 3.59 6.63 -2.71
C VAL A 88 4.90 6.56 -3.51
N ILE A 89 4.84 6.22 -4.80
CA ILE A 89 6.03 6.20 -5.67
C ILE A 89 6.69 7.58 -5.73
N GLU A 90 5.90 8.63 -5.88
CA GLU A 90 6.40 10.00 -5.95
C GLU A 90 7.10 10.42 -4.65
N GLU A 91 6.47 10.19 -3.50
CA GLU A 91 7.04 10.54 -2.20
C GLU A 91 8.29 9.72 -1.85
N TYR A 92 8.34 8.44 -2.24
CA TYR A 92 9.55 7.64 -2.12
C TYR A 92 10.70 8.21 -2.96
N ASN A 93 10.43 8.60 -4.21
CA ASN A 93 11.46 9.20 -5.08
C ASN A 93 11.95 10.56 -4.56
N LYS A 94 11.12 11.29 -3.81
CA LYS A 94 11.52 12.52 -3.10
C LYS A 94 12.34 12.26 -1.84
N GLY A 95 12.41 11.01 -1.37
CA GLY A 95 13.06 10.62 -0.12
C GLY A 95 12.23 10.90 1.14
N ASN A 96 10.91 11.03 1.00
CA ASN A 96 9.99 11.30 2.11
C ASN A 96 9.43 10.02 2.77
N ILE A 97 9.62 8.87 2.12
CA ILE A 97 9.29 7.54 2.63
C ILE A 97 10.59 6.82 2.93
#